data_AF-D6WXX3-F1
#
_entry.id   AF-D6WXX3-F1
#
_cell.length_a   1.000
_cell.length_b   1.000
_cell.length_c   1.000
_cell.angle_alpha   90.00
_cell.angle_beta   90.00
_cell.angle_gamma   90.00
#
_symmetry.space_group_name_H-M   'P 1'
#
loop_
_entity.id
_entity.type
_entity.pdbx_description
1 polymer ?
#
loop_
_entity_poly.entity_id
_entity_poly.type
_entity_poly.pdbx_seq_one_letter_code
_entity_poly.pdbx_strand_id
1 'polypeptide(L)'
;MNNVFKQVKRSFAVLSALFITVVTSKIRGHQNCGPEHLVHCAKPLSVLTDSGLTFATNKPELDRMCPDLRDAVKCIHGYTRHCMSMEEREHFKTLFHGTVIMVEDLCRNETYQTEYLKYAPCMKKVEKQNEMCLKTYTKAMKEIESRTEEQVTDEPDLVTYQKRKRETADEGIRSVCCSFQRYVECSTHTMRRACGEDAADFSREFLDKISSSLIRMHCNEYGRRECGIISGGEGLSKISSLVLALLATVAYYVR
;
A
#
# COMPACT_ATOMS: atom_id res chain seq x y z
N MET A 1 23.99 69.12 9.93
CA MET A 1 22.87 68.18 10.19
C MET A 1 22.39 67.41 8.96
N ASN A 2 22.34 68.01 7.75
CA ASN A 2 21.83 67.33 6.54
C ASN A 2 22.63 66.11 6.04
N ASN A 3 23.96 66.07 6.23
CA ASN A 3 24.79 64.96 5.73
C ASN A 3 24.61 63.66 6.54
N VAL A 4 24.41 63.77 7.86
CA VAL A 4 24.20 62.61 8.76
C VAL A 4 22.87 61.93 8.43
N PHE A 5 21.81 62.71 8.20
CA PHE A 5 20.49 62.18 7.83
C PHE A 5 20.51 61.43 6.48
N LYS A 6 21.34 61.89 5.54
CA LYS A 6 21.51 61.26 4.21
C LYS A 6 22.29 59.94 4.29
N GLN A 7 23.26 59.84 5.20
CA GLN A 7 24.05 58.64 5.45
C GLN A 7 23.22 57.55 6.18
N VAL A 8 22.38 57.95 7.14
CA VAL A 8 21.45 57.05 7.84
C VAL A 8 20.40 56.49 6.87
N LYS A 9 19.81 57.33 6.01
CA LYS A 9 18.85 56.87 4.97
C LYS A 9 19.48 55.88 3.98
N ARG A 10 20.73 56.12 3.54
CA ARG A 10 21.45 55.20 2.66
C ARG A 10 21.74 53.85 3.33
N SER A 11 22.15 53.88 4.60
CA SER A 11 22.45 52.66 5.36
C SER A 11 21.19 51.82 5.61
N PHE A 12 20.06 52.46 5.93
CA PHE A 12 18.79 51.76 6.11
C PHE A 12 18.26 51.15 4.81
N ALA A 13 18.43 51.83 3.67
CA ALA A 13 18.05 51.32 2.35
C ALA A 13 18.89 50.10 1.92
N VAL A 14 20.19 50.08 2.27
CA VAL A 14 21.05 48.92 1.99
C VAL A 14 20.68 47.74 2.89
N LEU A 15 20.41 48.00 4.18
CA LEU A 15 19.99 46.96 5.12
C LEU A 15 18.62 46.38 4.76
N SER A 16 17.66 47.22 4.35
CA SER A 16 16.35 46.74 3.90
C SER A 16 16.45 45.96 2.58
N ALA A 17 17.28 46.41 1.62
CA ALA A 17 17.52 45.67 0.38
C ALA A 17 18.17 44.31 0.65
N LEU A 18 19.15 44.25 1.54
CA LEU A 18 19.79 42.99 1.97
C LEU A 18 18.78 42.05 2.64
N PHE A 19 17.96 42.58 3.55
CA PHE A 19 16.90 41.81 4.22
C PHE A 19 15.87 41.28 3.22
N ILE A 20 15.43 42.12 2.26
CA ILE A 20 14.52 41.72 1.20
C ILE A 20 15.15 40.62 0.34
N THR A 21 16.41 40.75 -0.08
CA THR A 21 17.08 39.68 -0.85
C THR A 21 17.21 38.38 -0.06
N VAL A 22 17.54 38.42 1.23
CA VAL A 22 17.64 37.21 2.08
C VAL A 22 16.27 36.56 2.27
N VAL A 23 15.22 37.37 2.49
CA VAL A 23 13.84 36.91 2.61
C VAL A 23 13.33 36.32 1.28
N THR A 24 13.59 36.96 0.12
CA THR A 24 13.22 36.41 -1.19
C THR A 24 14.04 35.16 -1.56
N SER A 25 15.29 35.05 -1.09
CA SER A 25 16.12 33.86 -1.31
C SER A 25 15.61 32.66 -0.50
N LYS A 26 15.10 32.90 0.71
CA LYS A 26 14.45 31.89 1.56
C LYS A 26 13.02 31.53 1.10
N ILE A 27 12.35 32.42 0.36
CA ILE A 27 10.97 32.23 -0.17
C ILE A 27 10.94 31.70 -1.62
N ARG A 28 12.10 31.41 -2.23
CA ARG A 28 12.13 30.46 -3.35
C ARG A 28 11.89 29.05 -2.79
N GLY A 29 10.65 28.77 -2.39
CA GLY A 29 10.16 27.41 -2.30
C GLY A 29 10.48 26.74 -3.63
N HIS A 30 11.13 25.57 -3.58
CA HIS A 30 11.40 24.78 -4.76
C HIS A 30 10.11 24.65 -5.57
N GLN A 31 10.05 25.26 -6.75
CA GLN A 31 8.82 25.46 -7.52
C GLN A 31 8.08 24.15 -7.90
N ASN A 32 8.66 22.98 -7.59
CA ASN A 32 8.12 21.66 -7.91
C ASN A 32 8.13 20.68 -6.69
N CYS A 33 8.12 21.19 -5.45
CA CYS A 33 8.07 20.33 -4.25
C CYS A 33 6.67 20.22 -3.63
N GLY A 34 5.62 20.58 -4.38
CA GLY A 34 4.25 20.34 -3.96
C GLY A 34 3.79 18.90 -4.25
N PRO A 35 2.72 18.46 -3.56
CA PRO A 35 2.17 17.11 -3.70
C PRO A 35 1.71 16.80 -5.13
N GLU A 36 1.32 17.81 -5.90
CA GLU A 36 0.92 17.67 -7.30
C GLU A 36 2.03 17.09 -8.19
N HIS A 37 3.29 17.45 -7.94
CA HIS A 37 4.42 16.93 -8.70
C HIS A 37 4.68 15.46 -8.37
N LEU A 38 4.54 15.08 -7.10
CA LEU A 38 4.64 13.69 -6.68
C LEU A 38 3.52 12.82 -7.29
N VAL A 39 2.28 13.32 -7.27
CA VAL A 39 1.13 12.64 -7.92
C VAL A 39 1.37 12.49 -9.42
N HIS A 40 1.90 13.51 -10.08
CA HIS A 40 2.29 13.44 -11.49
C HIS A 40 3.33 12.35 -11.73
N CYS A 41 4.39 12.26 -10.91
CA CYS A 41 5.39 11.19 -11.00
C CYS A 41 4.77 9.79 -10.82
N ALA A 42 3.81 9.64 -9.90
CA ALA A 42 3.20 8.35 -9.57
C ALA A 42 2.14 7.86 -10.57
N LYS A 43 1.63 8.74 -11.44
CA LYS A 43 0.54 8.43 -12.37
C LYS A 43 0.77 7.17 -13.23
N PRO A 44 1.95 6.94 -13.84
CA PRO A 44 2.18 5.71 -14.61
C PRO A 44 2.15 4.44 -13.75
N LEU A 45 2.47 4.53 -12.46
CA LEU A 45 2.47 3.38 -11.54
C LEU A 45 1.06 2.95 -11.14
N SER A 46 0.05 3.82 -11.31
CA SER A 46 -1.33 3.50 -10.89
C SER A 46 -1.89 2.30 -11.66
N VAL A 47 -1.39 2.01 -12.87
CA VAL A 47 -1.78 0.81 -13.63
C VAL A 47 -1.51 -0.49 -12.85
N LEU A 48 -0.47 -0.52 -12.00
CA LEU A 48 -0.15 -1.69 -11.19
C LEU A 48 -1.16 -1.91 -10.07
N THR A 49 -1.80 -0.85 -9.57
CA THR A 49 -2.79 -0.92 -8.49
C THR A 49 -4.23 -0.94 -9.01
N ASP A 50 -4.52 -0.18 -10.07
CA ASP A 50 -5.85 0.05 -10.62
C ASP A 50 -6.30 -1.10 -11.53
N SER A 51 -5.36 -1.81 -12.17
CA SER A 51 -5.64 -2.97 -13.01
C SER A 51 -5.47 -4.30 -12.27
N GLY A 52 -5.09 -4.27 -10.99
CA GLY A 52 -4.86 -5.45 -10.16
C GLY A 52 -3.88 -6.43 -10.82
N LEU A 53 -4.34 -7.66 -11.06
CA LEU A 53 -3.53 -8.72 -11.69
C LEU A 53 -3.33 -8.55 -13.22
N THR A 54 -4.07 -7.66 -13.88
CA THR A 54 -4.15 -7.61 -15.35
C THR A 54 -3.62 -6.29 -15.90
N PHE A 55 -2.31 -6.06 -15.80
CA PHE A 55 -1.70 -4.84 -16.36
C PHE A 55 -0.99 -5.09 -17.72
N ALA A 56 -0.48 -6.30 -18.01
CA ALA A 56 0.06 -6.69 -19.31
C ALA A 56 -0.29 -8.14 -19.65
N THR A 57 -0.55 -8.44 -20.93
CA THR A 57 -1.00 -9.77 -21.37
C THR A 57 0.05 -10.57 -22.12
N ASN A 58 1.13 -9.91 -22.55
CA ASN A 58 2.21 -10.49 -23.33
C ASN A 58 3.51 -9.65 -23.24
N LYS A 59 4.63 -10.20 -23.72
CA LYS A 59 5.95 -9.54 -23.68
C LYS A 59 5.99 -8.20 -24.43
N PRO A 60 5.46 -8.08 -25.67
CA PRO A 60 5.44 -6.78 -26.38
C PRO A 60 4.69 -5.68 -25.63
N GLU A 61 3.55 -6.00 -25.01
CA GLU A 61 2.79 -5.06 -24.18
C GLU A 61 3.60 -4.65 -22.95
N LEU A 62 4.17 -5.63 -22.26
CA LEU A 62 5.03 -5.39 -21.09
C LEU A 62 6.22 -4.47 -21.43
N ASP A 63 6.91 -4.74 -22.53
CA ASP A 63 8.06 -3.95 -23.01
C ASP A 63 7.69 -2.51 -23.35
N ARG A 64 6.44 -2.29 -23.81
CA ARG A 64 5.93 -0.96 -24.12
C ARG A 64 5.67 -0.14 -22.85
N MET A 65 5.25 -0.78 -21.76
CA MET A 65 4.92 -0.12 -20.49
C MET A 65 6.15 0.15 -19.63
N CYS A 66 7.18 -0.69 -19.74
CA CYS A 66 8.35 -0.62 -18.87
C CYS A 66 9.13 0.71 -18.89
N PRO A 67 9.28 1.43 -20.02
CA PRO A 67 9.84 2.77 -20.02
C PRO A 67 9.10 3.73 -19.07
N ASP A 68 7.77 3.79 -19.17
CA ASP A 68 6.93 4.69 -18.36
C ASP A 68 7.01 4.34 -16.87
N LEU A 69 6.95 3.05 -16.52
CA LEU A 69 7.06 2.60 -15.12
C LEU A 69 8.42 2.94 -14.51
N ARG A 70 9.50 2.73 -15.26
CA ARG A 70 10.86 3.02 -14.79
C ARG A 70 11.10 4.52 -14.68
N ASP A 71 10.57 5.31 -15.60
CA ASP A 71 10.70 6.76 -15.55
C ASP A 71 9.87 7.37 -14.41
N ALA A 72 8.71 6.79 -14.09
CA ALA A 72 7.96 7.13 -12.87
C ALA A 72 8.79 6.88 -11.59
N VAL A 73 9.42 5.71 -11.45
CA VAL A 73 10.32 5.40 -10.31
C VAL A 73 11.47 6.41 -10.23
N LYS A 74 12.12 6.74 -11.35
CA LYS A 74 13.19 7.75 -11.40
C LYS A 74 12.69 9.14 -10.99
N CYS A 75 11.50 9.53 -11.44
CA CYS A 75 10.85 10.80 -11.09
C CYS A 75 10.64 10.91 -9.58
N ILE A 76 10.03 9.89 -8.98
CA ILE A 76 9.81 9.80 -7.52
C ILE A 76 11.15 9.85 -6.76
N HIS A 77 12.17 9.12 -7.24
CA HIS A 77 13.50 9.17 -6.62
C HIS A 77 14.14 10.58 -6.74
N GLY A 78 13.91 11.30 -7.84
CA GLY A 78 14.33 12.68 -8.01
C GLY A 78 13.62 13.62 -7.03
N TYR A 79 12.31 13.51 -6.95
CA TYR A 79 11.47 14.27 -6.01
C TYR A 79 11.92 14.08 -4.56
N THR A 80 12.02 12.84 -4.10
CA THR A 80 12.39 12.52 -2.71
C THR A 80 13.79 13.00 -2.34
N ARG A 81 14.76 12.98 -3.27
CA ARG A 81 16.10 13.54 -3.02
C ARG A 81 16.12 15.07 -2.92
N HIS A 82 15.20 15.73 -3.60
CA HIS A 82 15.21 17.18 -3.77
C HIS A 82 14.29 17.90 -2.80
N CYS A 83 13.16 17.28 -2.48
CA CYS A 83 12.03 17.91 -1.78
C CYS A 83 11.83 17.39 -0.36
N MET A 84 12.49 16.29 0.03
CA MET A 84 12.35 15.69 1.35
C MET A 84 13.65 15.77 2.14
N SER A 85 13.53 15.87 3.45
CA SER A 85 14.62 15.62 4.40
C SER A 85 15.04 14.15 4.38
N MET A 86 16.16 13.84 5.02
CA MET A 86 16.65 12.45 5.10
C MET A 86 15.66 11.53 5.83
N GLU A 87 15.00 12.01 6.88
CA GLU A 87 14.03 11.23 7.65
C GLU A 87 12.76 10.96 6.82
N GLU A 88 12.19 12.00 6.21
CA GLU A 88 11.03 11.88 5.32
C GLU A 88 11.34 10.94 4.15
N ARG A 89 12.55 11.02 3.59
CA ARG A 89 12.99 10.16 2.50
C ARG A 89 13.10 8.69 2.91
N GLU A 90 13.63 8.37 4.09
CA GLU A 90 13.70 6.97 4.56
C GLU A 90 12.32 6.42 4.88
N HIS A 91 11.43 7.24 5.45
CA HIS A 91 10.04 6.86 5.62
C HIS A 91 9.36 6.60 4.26
N PHE A 92 9.47 7.54 3.31
CA PHE A 92 8.91 7.39 1.97
C PHE A 92 9.45 6.16 1.23
N LYS A 93 10.76 5.91 1.31
CA LYS A 93 11.40 4.72 0.72
C LYS A 93 10.77 3.45 1.27
N THR A 94 10.44 3.41 2.56
CA THR A 94 9.73 2.27 3.16
C THR A 94 8.36 2.12 2.52
N LEU A 95 7.58 3.20 2.41
CA LEU A 95 6.23 3.20 1.81
C LEU A 95 6.20 2.63 0.38
N PHE A 96 7.12 3.09 -0.46
CA PHE A 96 7.16 2.78 -1.90
C PHE A 96 8.03 1.58 -2.27
N HIS A 97 8.73 0.96 -1.30
CA HIS A 97 9.69 -0.11 -1.57
C HIS A 97 9.10 -1.26 -2.40
N GLY A 98 7.91 -1.76 -2.03
CA GLY A 98 7.26 -2.87 -2.73
C GLY A 98 7.02 -2.57 -4.22
N THR A 99 6.45 -1.42 -4.53
CA THR A 99 6.19 -0.96 -5.90
C THR A 99 7.49 -0.79 -6.70
N VAL A 100 8.55 -0.23 -6.09
CA VAL A 100 9.85 -0.06 -6.77
C VAL A 100 10.48 -1.41 -7.11
N ILE A 101 10.51 -2.35 -6.16
CA ILE A 101 11.04 -3.71 -6.40
C ILE A 101 10.21 -4.42 -7.47
N MET A 102 8.88 -4.26 -7.44
CA MET A 102 8.01 -4.83 -8.46
C MET A 102 8.36 -4.33 -9.85
N VAL A 103 8.52 -3.02 -10.03
CA VAL A 103 8.90 -2.44 -11.33
C VAL A 103 10.27 -2.95 -11.78
N GLU A 104 11.25 -3.03 -10.88
CA GLU A 104 12.59 -3.55 -11.22
C GLU A 104 12.53 -5.02 -11.66
N ASP A 105 11.83 -5.88 -10.92
CA ASP A 105 11.69 -7.29 -11.30
C ASP A 105 10.94 -7.44 -12.62
N LEU A 106 9.80 -6.79 -12.73
CA LEU A 106 8.95 -6.91 -13.90
C LEU A 106 9.59 -6.34 -15.18
N CYS A 107 10.43 -5.31 -15.07
CA CYS A 107 11.01 -4.65 -16.24
C CYS A 107 12.48 -4.99 -16.52
N ARG A 108 13.17 -5.70 -15.62
CA ARG A 108 14.60 -6.01 -15.79
C ARG A 108 14.97 -7.45 -15.47
N ASN A 109 14.19 -8.15 -14.65
CA ASN A 109 14.47 -9.52 -14.26
C ASN A 109 13.82 -10.49 -15.27
N GLU A 110 14.62 -11.05 -16.17
CA GLU A 110 14.14 -11.96 -17.22
C GLU A 110 13.44 -13.22 -16.67
N THR A 111 13.90 -13.73 -15.52
CA THR A 111 13.28 -14.89 -14.86
C THR A 111 11.88 -14.53 -14.37
N TYR A 112 11.75 -13.38 -13.68
CA TYR A 112 10.45 -12.91 -13.20
C TYR A 112 9.50 -12.55 -14.35
N GLN A 113 10.00 -11.95 -15.43
CA GLN A 113 9.22 -11.70 -16.65
C GLN A 113 8.67 -13.00 -17.24
N THR A 114 9.51 -14.02 -17.35
CA THR A 114 9.11 -15.33 -17.87
C THR A 114 8.02 -15.95 -17.01
N GLU A 115 8.15 -15.88 -15.69
CA GLU A 115 7.16 -16.38 -14.74
C GLU A 115 5.84 -15.60 -14.81
N TYR A 116 5.89 -14.26 -14.82
CA TYR A 116 4.71 -13.42 -14.99
C TYR A 116 3.97 -13.76 -16.29
N LEU A 117 4.70 -13.84 -17.40
CA LEU A 117 4.14 -14.09 -18.73
C LEU A 117 3.58 -15.52 -18.89
N LYS A 118 4.04 -16.48 -18.08
CA LYS A 118 3.42 -17.82 -17.99
C LYS A 118 1.95 -17.73 -17.59
N TYR A 119 1.60 -16.82 -16.68
CA TYR A 119 0.24 -16.69 -16.13
C TYR A 119 -0.59 -15.55 -16.75
N ALA A 120 0.07 -14.56 -17.36
CA ALA A 120 -0.58 -13.36 -17.93
C ALA A 120 -1.77 -13.66 -18.88
N PRO A 121 -1.71 -14.66 -19.80
CA PRO A 121 -2.87 -14.99 -20.64
C PRO A 121 -4.09 -15.46 -19.82
N CYS A 122 -3.86 -16.20 -18.73
CA CYS A 122 -4.96 -16.65 -17.88
C CYS A 122 -5.49 -15.53 -16.98
N MET A 123 -4.62 -14.66 -16.45
CA MET A 123 -5.04 -13.46 -15.73
C MET A 123 -5.97 -12.59 -16.60
N LYS A 124 -5.63 -12.43 -17.88
CA LYS A 124 -6.50 -11.74 -18.84
C LYS A 124 -7.86 -12.40 -19.01
N LYS A 125 -7.90 -13.74 -19.06
CA LYS A 125 -9.15 -14.50 -19.16
C LYS A 125 -10.09 -14.27 -17.96
N VAL A 126 -9.54 -14.07 -16.77
CA VAL A 126 -10.31 -13.85 -15.53
C VAL A 126 -10.39 -12.37 -15.11
N GLU A 127 -10.00 -11.46 -15.99
CA GLU A 127 -9.89 -10.02 -15.72
C GLU A 127 -11.17 -9.46 -15.07
N LYS A 128 -12.35 -9.78 -15.63
CA LYS A 128 -13.63 -9.28 -15.12
C LYS A 128 -13.93 -9.75 -13.70
N GLN A 129 -13.63 -11.01 -13.39
CA GLN A 129 -13.84 -11.56 -12.05
C GLN A 129 -12.87 -10.93 -11.04
N ASN A 130 -11.62 -10.73 -11.44
CA ASN A 130 -10.64 -10.04 -10.61
C ASN A 130 -10.97 -8.56 -10.41
N GLU A 131 -11.51 -7.89 -11.43
CA GLU A 131 -11.98 -6.50 -11.34
C GLU A 131 -13.10 -6.37 -10.30
N MET A 132 -13.98 -7.37 -10.17
CA MET A 132 -15.00 -7.38 -9.10
C MET A 132 -14.37 -7.44 -7.70
N CYS A 133 -13.33 -8.26 -7.52
CA CYS A 133 -12.59 -8.32 -6.26
C CYS A 133 -11.96 -6.95 -5.92
N LEU A 134 -11.32 -6.30 -6.90
CA LEU A 134 -10.70 -4.99 -6.73
C LEU A 134 -11.75 -3.89 -6.46
N LYS A 135 -12.89 -3.90 -7.15
CA LYS A 135 -13.98 -2.93 -6.91
C LYS A 135 -14.53 -3.01 -5.49
N THR A 136 -14.72 -4.22 -4.97
CA THR A 136 -15.16 -4.42 -3.58
C THR A 136 -14.12 -3.85 -2.60
N TYR A 137 -12.84 -4.09 -2.84
CA TYR A 137 -11.76 -3.53 -2.03
C TYR A 137 -11.74 -2.00 -2.07
N THR A 138 -11.72 -1.40 -3.26
CA THR A 138 -11.70 0.05 -3.43
C THR A 138 -12.92 0.72 -2.80
N LYS A 139 -14.09 0.07 -2.86
CA LYS A 139 -15.29 0.55 -2.15
C LYS A 139 -15.09 0.55 -0.64
N ALA A 140 -14.61 -0.56 -0.07
CA ALA A 140 -14.34 -0.66 1.36
C ALA A 140 -13.32 0.38 1.83
N MET A 141 -12.26 0.63 1.04
CA MET A 141 -11.27 1.66 1.35
C MET A 141 -11.88 3.06 1.43
N LYS A 142 -12.76 3.43 0.49
CA LYS A 142 -13.47 4.71 0.50
C LYS A 142 -14.38 4.86 1.72
N GLU A 143 -15.07 3.79 2.11
CA GLU A 143 -15.93 3.79 3.30
C GLU A 143 -15.10 3.98 4.58
N ILE A 144 -13.92 3.37 4.68
CA ILE A 144 -13.00 3.54 5.82
C ILE A 144 -12.48 4.98 5.89
N GLU A 145 -12.07 5.53 4.74
CA GLU A 145 -11.56 6.90 4.64
C GLU A 145 -12.61 7.92 5.12
N SER A 146 -13.87 7.77 4.68
CA SER A 146 -14.98 8.65 5.10
C SER A 146 -15.29 8.62 6.61
N ARG A 147 -15.03 7.50 7.31
CA ARG A 147 -15.28 7.38 8.75
C ARG A 147 -14.22 8.06 9.61
N THR A 148 -13.03 8.29 9.05
CA THR A 148 -11.88 8.83 9.77
C THR A 148 -11.99 10.35 9.95
N GLU A 149 -12.81 11.03 9.16
CA GLU A 149 -12.97 12.50 9.18
C GLU A 149 -14.01 13.01 10.20
N GLU A 150 -14.87 12.14 10.77
CA GLU A 150 -16.09 12.57 11.49
C GLU A 150 -15.95 12.76 13.03
N GLN A 151 -14.76 12.70 13.64
CA GLN A 151 -14.65 12.75 15.10
C GLN A 151 -13.98 14.04 15.64
N VAL A 152 -14.73 15.14 15.62
CA VAL A 152 -14.55 16.25 16.57
C VAL A 152 -15.78 16.29 17.47
N THR A 153 -15.78 15.49 18.52
CA THR A 153 -16.72 15.63 19.63
C THR A 153 -16.05 16.45 20.72
N ASP A 154 -16.74 17.48 21.22
CA ASP A 154 -16.38 18.25 22.42
C ASP A 154 -16.32 17.34 23.66
N GLU A 155 -15.25 16.55 23.80
CA GLU A 155 -14.97 15.79 25.02
C GLU A 155 -14.08 16.60 25.97
N PRO A 156 -14.49 16.77 27.25
CA PRO A 156 -13.77 17.61 28.21
C PRO A 156 -12.51 16.97 28.81
N ASP A 157 -12.22 15.69 28.54
CA ASP A 157 -11.03 14.98 29.07
C ASP A 157 -10.08 14.51 27.95
N LEU A 158 -8.84 15.02 28.00
CA LEU A 158 -7.76 14.72 27.06
C LEU A 158 -7.37 13.24 27.06
N VAL A 159 -7.46 12.56 28.21
CA VAL A 159 -7.07 11.15 28.34
C VAL A 159 -8.09 10.25 27.63
N THR A 160 -9.37 10.47 27.87
CA THR A 160 -10.46 9.74 27.21
C THR A 160 -10.47 9.99 25.70
N TYR A 161 -10.27 11.23 25.26
CA TYR A 161 -10.13 11.58 23.85
C TYR A 161 -8.98 10.81 23.16
N GLN A 162 -7.79 10.78 23.78
CA GLN A 162 -6.65 10.05 23.22
C GLN A 162 -6.87 8.54 23.15
N LYS A 163 -7.52 7.95 24.17
CA LYS A 163 -7.85 6.52 24.17
C LYS A 163 -8.81 6.18 23.04
N ARG A 164 -9.91 6.93 22.91
CA ARG A 164 -10.90 6.76 21.83
C ARG A 164 -10.24 6.90 20.45
N LYS A 165 -9.39 7.91 20.27
CA LYS A 165 -8.64 8.12 19.02
C LYS A 165 -7.76 6.93 18.66
N ARG A 166 -7.09 6.30 19.63
CA ARG A 166 -6.30 5.08 19.41
C ARG A 166 -7.19 3.90 19.02
N GLU A 167 -8.28 3.67 19.75
CA GLU A 167 -9.22 2.58 19.45
C GLU A 167 -9.84 2.72 18.05
N THR A 168 -10.21 3.93 17.65
CA THR A 168 -10.70 4.20 16.28
C THR A 168 -9.60 4.00 15.23
N ALA A 169 -8.36 4.40 15.52
CA ALA A 169 -7.24 4.14 14.62
C ALA A 169 -6.96 2.63 14.47
N ASP A 170 -6.99 1.87 15.56
CA ASP A 170 -6.80 0.42 15.57
C ASP A 170 -7.94 -0.30 14.81
N GLU A 171 -9.19 0.15 14.97
CA GLU A 171 -10.33 -0.35 14.19
C GLU A 171 -10.17 -0.03 12.69
N GLY A 172 -9.69 1.17 12.37
CA GLY A 172 -9.37 1.58 11.00
C GLY A 172 -8.30 0.68 10.38
N ILE A 173 -7.19 0.42 11.09
CA ILE A 173 -6.12 -0.47 10.65
C ILE A 173 -6.68 -1.88 10.40
N ARG A 174 -7.42 -2.44 11.36
CA ARG A 174 -8.06 -3.76 11.20
C ARG A 174 -8.96 -3.80 9.96
N SER A 175 -9.75 -2.75 9.74
CA SER A 175 -10.66 -2.66 8.60
C SER A 175 -9.93 -2.62 7.26
N VAL A 176 -8.84 -1.85 7.16
CA VAL A 176 -7.98 -1.80 5.96
C VAL A 176 -7.35 -3.17 5.70
N CYS A 177 -6.74 -3.75 6.73
CA CYS A 177 -6.06 -5.03 6.64
C CYS A 177 -7.01 -6.15 6.21
N CYS A 178 -8.17 -6.24 6.85
CA CYS A 178 -9.12 -7.29 6.52
C CYS A 178 -9.86 -7.06 5.19
N SER A 179 -9.94 -5.82 4.71
CA SER A 179 -10.42 -5.54 3.34
C SER A 179 -9.39 -6.00 2.30
N PHE A 180 -8.10 -5.74 2.55
CA PHE A 180 -7.02 -6.21 1.69
C PHE A 180 -6.90 -7.74 1.69
N GLN A 181 -7.00 -8.41 2.84
CA GLN A 181 -6.99 -9.87 2.91
C GLN A 181 -8.14 -10.51 2.11
N ARG A 182 -9.35 -9.90 2.16
CA ARG A 182 -10.48 -10.36 1.35
C ARG A 182 -10.24 -10.17 -0.14
N TYR A 183 -9.60 -9.08 -0.54
CA TYR A 183 -9.21 -8.85 -1.93
C TYR A 183 -8.25 -9.94 -2.43
N VAL A 184 -7.16 -10.17 -1.69
CA VAL A 184 -6.17 -11.19 -2.03
C VAL A 184 -6.81 -12.57 -2.12
N GLU A 185 -7.67 -12.94 -1.16
CA GLU A 185 -8.34 -14.24 -1.19
C GLU A 185 -9.33 -14.37 -2.36
N CYS A 186 -10.12 -13.34 -2.65
CA CYS A 186 -11.04 -13.32 -3.78
C CYS A 186 -10.32 -13.52 -5.12
N SER A 187 -9.22 -12.80 -5.32
CA SER A 187 -8.41 -12.92 -6.55
C SER A 187 -7.67 -14.26 -6.62
N THR A 188 -7.09 -14.73 -5.51
CA THR A 188 -6.44 -16.04 -5.44
C THR A 188 -7.42 -17.17 -5.75
N HIS A 189 -8.63 -17.12 -5.18
CA HIS A 189 -9.67 -18.11 -5.45
C HIS A 189 -10.12 -18.11 -6.92
N THR A 190 -10.28 -16.93 -7.50
CA THR A 190 -10.60 -16.75 -8.92
C THR A 190 -9.53 -17.39 -9.81
N MET A 191 -8.25 -17.11 -9.51
CA MET A 191 -7.11 -17.68 -10.22
C MET A 191 -7.02 -19.19 -10.06
N ARG A 192 -7.16 -19.72 -8.84
CA ARG A 192 -7.15 -21.17 -8.57
C ARG A 192 -8.18 -21.91 -9.41
N ARG A 193 -9.42 -21.41 -9.42
CA ARG A 193 -10.54 -22.05 -10.11
C ARG A 193 -10.37 -22.07 -11.63
N ALA A 194 -9.77 -21.04 -12.20
CA ALA A 194 -9.70 -20.88 -13.66
C ALA A 194 -8.34 -21.27 -14.28
N CYS A 195 -7.26 -21.15 -13.50
CA CYS A 195 -5.88 -21.18 -13.97
C CYS A 195 -5.00 -22.23 -13.27
N GLY A 196 -5.46 -22.83 -12.15
CA GLY A 196 -4.71 -23.82 -11.37
C GLY A 196 -4.01 -23.25 -10.14
N GLU A 197 -3.40 -24.13 -9.34
CA GLU A 197 -2.82 -23.78 -8.03
C GLU A 197 -1.60 -22.86 -8.18
N ASP A 198 -0.64 -23.18 -9.05
CA ASP A 198 0.57 -22.35 -9.25
C ASP A 198 0.23 -20.90 -9.63
N ALA A 199 -0.82 -20.72 -10.45
CA ALA A 199 -1.28 -19.40 -10.86
C ALA A 199 -1.96 -18.64 -9.70
N ALA A 200 -2.59 -19.37 -8.79
CA ALA A 200 -3.17 -18.82 -7.56
C ALA A 200 -2.08 -18.35 -6.61
N ASP A 201 -1.05 -19.17 -6.38
CA ASP A 201 0.09 -18.84 -5.53
C ASP A 201 0.84 -17.63 -6.07
N PHE A 202 1.14 -17.63 -7.38
CA PHE A 202 1.71 -16.47 -8.05
C PHE A 202 0.86 -15.21 -7.86
N SER A 203 -0.47 -15.32 -8.01
CA SER A 203 -1.36 -14.17 -7.87
C SER A 203 -1.39 -13.60 -6.46
N ARG A 204 -1.27 -14.44 -5.44
CA ARG A 204 -1.17 -14.00 -4.04
C ARG A 204 0.12 -13.24 -3.80
N GLU A 205 1.25 -13.81 -4.22
CA GLU A 205 2.57 -13.16 -4.08
C GLU A 205 2.62 -11.84 -4.84
N PHE A 206 2.05 -11.80 -6.04
CA PHE A 206 1.95 -10.59 -6.84
C PHE A 206 1.18 -9.49 -6.10
N LEU A 207 -0.02 -9.80 -5.58
CA LEU A 207 -0.85 -8.84 -4.86
C LEU A 207 -0.20 -8.36 -3.56
N ASP A 208 0.46 -9.25 -2.83
CA ASP A 208 1.18 -8.91 -1.61
C ASP A 208 2.38 -7.99 -1.91
N LYS A 209 3.05 -8.19 -3.04
CA LYS A 209 4.22 -7.39 -3.45
C LYS A 209 3.88 -5.99 -3.94
N ILE A 210 2.78 -5.84 -4.69
CA ILE A 210 2.31 -4.52 -5.15
C ILE A 210 1.64 -3.71 -4.04
N SER A 211 1.21 -4.37 -2.96
CA SER A 211 0.64 -3.69 -1.80
C SER A 211 1.66 -2.73 -1.16
N SER A 212 1.17 -1.63 -0.58
CA SER A 212 2.05 -0.69 0.10
C SER A 212 2.78 -1.42 1.24
N SER A 213 4.04 -1.06 1.50
CA SER A 213 4.77 -1.67 2.62
C SER A 213 4.09 -1.39 3.97
N LEU A 214 3.23 -0.36 4.05
CA LEU A 214 2.40 -0.11 5.23
C LEU A 214 1.35 -1.21 5.44
N ILE A 215 0.68 -1.66 4.38
CA ILE A 215 -0.25 -2.79 4.49
C ILE A 215 0.54 -3.99 5.02
N ARG A 216 1.71 -4.31 4.46
CA ARG A 216 2.52 -5.41 4.97
C ARG A 216 2.95 -5.21 6.43
N MET A 217 3.40 -4.02 6.80
CA MET A 217 3.90 -3.72 8.15
C MET A 217 2.81 -3.76 9.22
N HIS A 218 1.67 -3.12 8.96
CA HIS A 218 0.57 -2.98 9.92
C HIS A 218 -0.41 -4.16 9.90
N CYS A 219 -0.46 -4.93 8.81
CA CYS A 219 -1.35 -6.07 8.68
C CYS A 219 -0.72 -7.41 9.06
N ASN A 220 0.53 -7.42 9.56
CA ASN A 220 1.22 -8.65 9.98
C ASN A 220 0.41 -9.48 11.00
N GLU A 221 -0.35 -8.81 11.88
CA GLU A 221 -1.20 -9.48 12.88
C GLU A 221 -2.62 -9.78 12.39
N TYR A 222 -3.01 -9.26 11.22
CA TYR A 222 -4.35 -9.40 10.66
C TYR A 222 -4.35 -10.40 9.50
N GLY A 223 -4.18 -11.68 9.84
CA GLY A 223 -4.22 -12.78 8.90
C GLY A 223 -5.64 -13.24 8.53
N ARG A 224 -5.71 -14.34 7.78
CA ARG A 224 -6.98 -14.93 7.31
C ARG A 224 -7.93 -15.32 8.46
N ARG A 225 -7.41 -15.70 9.65
CA ARG A 225 -8.25 -16.11 10.78
C ARG A 225 -8.82 -14.90 11.51
N GLU A 226 -7.98 -13.91 11.75
CA GLU A 226 -8.30 -12.67 12.48
C GLU A 226 -9.32 -11.82 11.70
N CYS A 227 -9.31 -11.97 10.37
CA CYS A 227 -10.28 -11.38 9.47
C CYS A 227 -11.53 -12.26 9.22
N GLY A 228 -11.60 -13.46 9.81
CA GLY A 228 -12.75 -14.37 9.69
C GLY A 228 -12.91 -14.99 8.29
N ILE A 229 -11.86 -15.04 7.49
CA ILE A 229 -11.85 -15.62 6.14
C ILE A 229 -11.75 -17.14 6.19
N ILE A 230 -10.96 -17.65 7.15
CA ILE A 230 -10.92 -19.05 7.50
C ILE A 230 -11.54 -19.17 8.89
N SER A 231 -12.63 -19.92 9.02
CA SER A 231 -13.10 -20.36 10.32
C SER A 231 -11.96 -21.12 10.97
N GLY A 232 -11.44 -20.64 12.10
CA GLY A 232 -10.52 -21.44 12.90
C GLY A 232 -11.17 -22.79 13.12
N GLY A 233 -10.61 -23.84 12.53
CA GLY A 233 -11.03 -25.20 12.81
C GLY A 233 -10.70 -25.47 14.27
N GLU A 234 -11.60 -25.12 15.17
CA GLU A 234 -11.61 -25.70 16.50
C GLU A 234 -11.65 -27.22 16.31
N GLY A 235 -10.62 -27.86 16.86
CA GLY A 235 -10.14 -29.12 16.34
C GLY A 235 -11.16 -30.25 16.34
N LEU A 236 -11.00 -31.12 15.35
CA LEU A 236 -11.39 -32.54 15.38
C LEU A 236 -10.78 -33.34 16.57
N SER A 237 -10.21 -32.68 17.59
CA SER A 237 -9.54 -33.33 18.72
C SER A 237 -10.50 -33.93 19.75
N LYS A 238 -11.81 -33.62 19.73
CA LYS A 238 -12.77 -34.19 20.68
C LYS A 238 -13.44 -35.50 20.23
N ILE A 239 -13.29 -35.90 18.97
CA ILE A 239 -13.89 -37.15 18.46
C ILE A 239 -12.98 -38.36 18.77
N SER A 240 -11.67 -38.15 18.96
CA SER A 240 -10.71 -39.23 19.22
C SER A 240 -10.96 -39.95 20.55
N SER A 241 -11.29 -39.23 21.64
CA SER A 241 -11.45 -39.85 22.96
C SER A 241 -12.71 -40.70 23.10
N LEU A 242 -13.82 -40.31 22.47
CA LEU A 242 -15.07 -41.09 22.49
C LEU A 242 -14.96 -42.36 21.63
N VAL A 243 -14.28 -42.27 20.49
CA VAL A 243 -14.04 -43.43 19.61
C VAL A 243 -13.09 -44.41 20.28
N LEU A 244 -12.02 -43.95 20.93
CA LEU A 244 -11.11 -44.83 21.69
C LEU A 244 -11.80 -45.48 22.89
N ALA A 245 -12.67 -44.76 23.60
CA ALA A 245 -13.45 -45.33 24.71
C ALA A 245 -14.46 -46.38 24.23
N LEU A 246 -15.14 -46.15 23.10
CA LEU A 246 -16.06 -47.11 22.49
C LEU A 246 -15.34 -48.36 21.96
N LEU A 247 -14.14 -48.20 21.37
CA LEU A 247 -13.34 -49.34 20.93
C LEU A 247 -12.82 -50.17 22.11
N ALA A 248 -12.46 -49.51 23.22
CA ALA A 248 -12.02 -50.21 24.44
C ALA A 248 -13.18 -50.98 25.12
N THR A 249 -14.39 -50.44 25.15
CA THR A 249 -15.56 -51.14 25.73
C THR A 249 -16.00 -52.31 24.86
N VAL A 250 -16.00 -52.16 23.53
CA VAL A 250 -16.28 -53.28 22.61
C VAL A 250 -15.22 -54.38 22.76
N ALA A 251 -13.93 -54.03 22.84
CA ALA A 251 -12.87 -55.01 23.05
C ALA A 251 -12.97 -55.73 24.41
N TYR A 252 -13.47 -55.06 25.45
CA TYR A 252 -13.74 -55.66 26.75
C TYR A 252 -14.91 -56.66 26.72
N TYR A 253 -15.96 -56.39 25.95
CA TYR A 253 -17.13 -57.27 25.84
C TYR A 253 -16.93 -58.47 24.90
N VAL A 254 -15.96 -58.42 24.00
CA VAL A 254 -15.64 -59.50 23.03
C VAL A 254 -14.58 -60.46 23.58
N ARG A 255 -14.04 -60.21 24.78
CA ARG A 255 -13.12 -61.09 25.50
C ARG A 255 -13.84 -61.83 26.62
#